data_AF-A0A6L6WWJ5-F1
#
_entry.id   AF-A0A6L6WWJ5-F1
#
_cell.length_a   1.000
_cell.length_b   1.000
_cell.length_c   1.000
_cell.angle_alpha   90.00
_cell.angle_beta   90.00
_cell.angle_gamma   90.00
#
_symmetry.space_group_name_H-M   'P 1'
#
loop_
_entity.id
_entity.type
_entity.pdbx_description
1 polymer ?
#
loop_
_entity_poly.entity_id
_entity_poly.type
_entity_poly.pdbx_seq_one_letter_code
_entity_poly.pdbx_strand_id
1 'polypeptide(L)'
;MTLVRLPVDAIRKTIAAVFQPGVAMPPVETLAAQVAALVAGMQALLPAVSAAHPAHQHAQALLRPALRDAPRSHYELWQHTLILARCAQALLDLTRESRTP
;
A
#
# COMPACT_ATOMS: atom_id res chain seq x y z
N MET A 1 -20.73 -2.29 -15.30
CA MET A 1 -19.84 -2.28 -14.13
C MET A 1 -18.44 -1.97 -14.63
N THR A 2 -17.97 -0.75 -14.43
CA THR A 2 -16.66 -0.30 -14.92
C THR A 2 -15.59 -1.11 -14.20
N LEU A 3 -14.99 -2.08 -14.88
CA LEU A 3 -13.78 -2.74 -14.44
C LEU A 3 -12.74 -1.65 -14.25
N VAL A 4 -12.58 -1.18 -13.02
CA VAL A 4 -11.43 -0.37 -12.62
C VAL A 4 -10.23 -1.21 -13.00
N ARG A 5 -9.52 -0.83 -14.08
CA ARG A 5 -8.23 -1.43 -14.40
C ARG A 5 -7.34 -1.12 -13.20
N LEU A 6 -7.22 -2.09 -12.31
CA LEU A 6 -6.33 -2.02 -11.16
C LEU A 6 -4.95 -1.64 -11.70
N PRO A 7 -4.33 -0.54 -11.24
CA PRO A 7 -3.02 -0.12 -11.71
C PRO A 7 -1.93 -0.99 -11.06
N VAL A 8 -2.05 -2.31 -11.20
CA VAL A 8 -1.22 -3.33 -10.53
C VAL A 8 0.27 -3.07 -10.77
N ASP A 9 0.65 -2.73 -12.00
CA ASP A 9 2.04 -2.44 -12.33
C ASP A 9 2.58 -1.19 -11.63
N ALA A 10 1.74 -0.15 -11.48
CA ALA A 10 2.12 1.04 -10.74
C ALA A 10 2.30 0.72 -9.25
N ILE A 11 1.38 -0.06 -8.65
CA ILE A 11 1.47 -0.48 -7.25
C ILE A 11 2.75 -1.31 -7.03
N ARG A 12 3.02 -2.29 -7.89
CA ARG A 12 4.23 -3.12 -7.83
C ARG A 12 5.51 -2.31 -7.98
N LYS A 13 5.54 -1.33 -8.89
CA LYS A 13 6.69 -0.43 -9.07
C LYS A 13 6.95 0.38 -7.81
N THR A 14 5.90 0.91 -7.18
CA THR A 14 6.02 1.65 -5.92
C THR A 14 6.52 0.76 -4.79
N ILE A 15 5.98 -0.45 -4.63
CA ILE A 15 6.46 -1.42 -3.63
C ILE A 15 7.92 -1.77 -3.85
N ALA A 16 8.32 -2.05 -5.10
CA ALA A 16 9.70 -2.37 -5.43
C ALA A 16 10.64 -1.21 -5.11
N ALA A 17 10.24 0.04 -5.39
CA ALA A 17 11.02 1.23 -5.06
C ALA A 17 11.19 1.42 -3.54
N VAL A 18 10.17 1.06 -2.75
CA VAL A 18 10.21 1.14 -1.29
C VAL A 18 11.17 0.10 -0.67
N PHE A 19 11.25 -1.11 -1.25
CA PHE A 19 12.11 -2.20 -0.78
C PHE A 19 13.45 -2.33 -1.52
N GLN A 20 13.90 -1.30 -2.24
CA GLN A 20 15.20 -1.34 -2.91
C GLN A 20 16.34 -1.60 -1.90
N PRO A 21 17.13 -2.68 -2.07
CA PRO A 21 18.23 -2.99 -1.17
C PRO A 21 19.35 -1.95 -1.29
N GLY A 22 19.92 -1.52 -0.16
CA GLY A 22 21.05 -0.60 -0.11
C GLY A 22 20.72 0.88 -0.34
N VAL A 23 19.45 1.24 -0.47
CA VAL A 23 19.02 2.64 -0.66
C VAL A 23 18.95 3.35 0.69
N ALA A 24 19.65 4.48 0.80
CA ALA A 24 19.49 5.41 1.93
C ALA A 24 18.04 5.89 2.02
N MET A 25 17.56 6.23 3.23
CA MET A 25 16.19 6.71 3.46
C MET A 25 15.82 7.79 2.42
N PRO A 26 14.77 7.55 1.58
CA PRO A 26 14.43 8.48 0.51
C PRO A 26 14.04 9.86 1.04
N PRO A 27 14.20 10.94 0.24
CA PRO A 27 13.72 12.27 0.62
C PRO A 27 12.24 12.28 0.99
N VAL A 28 11.84 13.19 1.89
CA VAL A 28 10.47 13.31 2.41
C VAL A 28 9.42 13.40 1.28
N GLU A 29 9.70 14.17 0.23
CA GLU A 29 8.83 14.32 -0.94
C GLU A 29 8.62 13.01 -1.71
N THR A 30 9.68 12.18 -1.81
CA THR A 30 9.59 10.85 -2.42
C THR A 30 8.73 9.93 -1.58
N LEU A 31 8.92 9.94 -0.26
CA LEU A 31 8.10 9.15 0.65
C LEU A 31 6.63 9.58 0.63
N ALA A 32 6.35 10.89 0.58
CA ALA A 32 4.99 11.41 0.48
C ALA A 32 4.30 10.95 -0.81
N ALA A 33 5.01 10.98 -1.95
CA ALA A 33 4.50 10.46 -3.22
C ALA A 33 4.26 8.94 -3.17
N GLN A 34 5.16 8.18 -2.53
CA GLN A 34 5.00 6.74 -2.34
C GLN A 34 3.79 6.42 -1.45
N VAL A 35 3.60 7.13 -0.34
CA VAL A 35 2.42 7.00 0.53
C VAL A 35 1.13 7.24 -0.25
N ALA A 36 1.05 8.34 -0.99
CA ALA A 36 -0.14 8.66 -1.80
C ALA A 36 -0.44 7.56 -2.83
N ALA A 37 0.59 7.07 -3.52
CA ALA A 37 0.44 5.99 -4.50
C ALA A 37 0.02 4.66 -3.86
N LEU A 38 0.58 4.31 -2.70
CA LEU A 38 0.23 3.08 -1.97
C LEU A 38 -1.20 3.15 -1.42
N VAL A 39 -1.61 4.27 -0.85
CA VAL A 39 -2.98 4.50 -0.37
C VAL A 39 -3.99 4.34 -1.50
N ALA A 40 -3.77 5.02 -2.63
CA ALA A 40 -4.63 4.88 -3.81
C ALA A 40 -4.66 3.44 -4.34
N GLY A 41 -3.50 2.76 -4.35
CA GLY A 41 -3.39 1.36 -4.74
C GLY A 41 -4.19 0.42 -3.84
N MET A 42 -4.06 0.57 -2.52
CA MET A 42 -4.79 -0.25 -1.55
C MET A 42 -6.30 -0.03 -1.65
N GLN A 43 -6.75 1.22 -1.83
CA GLN A 43 -8.17 1.53 -2.07
C GLN A 43 -8.72 0.85 -3.31
N ALA A 44 -7.92 0.76 -4.38
CA ALA A 44 -8.30 0.05 -5.60
C ALA A 44 -8.35 -1.47 -5.39
N LEU A 45 -7.45 -2.04 -4.59
CA LEU A 45 -7.36 -3.49 -4.36
C LEU A 45 -8.41 -4.02 -3.37
N LEU A 46 -8.82 -3.22 -2.38
CA LEU A 46 -9.74 -3.64 -1.32
C LEU A 46 -11.02 -4.35 -1.81
N PRO A 47 -11.73 -3.88 -2.87
CA PRO A 47 -12.93 -4.54 -3.38
C PRO A 47 -12.68 -5.94 -3.95
N ALA A 48 -11.44 -6.26 -4.31
CA ALA A 48 -11.05 -7.55 -4.88
C ALA A 48 -10.59 -8.57 -3.81
N VAL A 49 -10.57 -8.19 -2.53
CA VAL A 49 -10.17 -9.04 -1.41
C VAL A 49 -11.34 -9.20 -0.44
N SER A 50 -11.59 -10.43 0.01
CA SER A 50 -12.66 -10.72 0.99
C SER A 50 -12.53 -9.86 2.25
N ALA A 51 -13.66 -9.26 2.68
CA ALA A 51 -13.74 -8.44 3.89
C ALA A 51 -13.44 -9.23 5.18
N ALA A 52 -13.59 -10.57 5.15
CA ALA A 52 -13.25 -11.44 6.26
C ALA A 52 -11.74 -11.72 6.36
N HIS A 53 -10.95 -11.39 5.34
CA HIS A 53 -9.53 -11.68 5.33
C HIS A 53 -8.78 -10.69 6.24
N PRO A 54 -7.86 -11.14 7.12
CA PRO A 54 -7.11 -10.26 8.03
C PRO A 54 -6.38 -9.12 7.31
N ALA A 55 -5.85 -9.37 6.11
CA ALA A 55 -5.19 -8.35 5.29
C ALA A 55 -6.16 -7.22 4.86
N HIS A 56 -7.43 -7.54 4.56
CA HIS A 56 -8.44 -6.53 4.24
C HIS A 56 -8.70 -5.64 5.44
N GLN A 57 -8.93 -6.24 6.62
CA GLN A 57 -9.19 -5.50 7.86
C GLN A 57 -8.00 -4.61 8.23
N HIS A 58 -6.78 -5.12 8.08
CA HIS A 58 -5.56 -4.36 8.34
C HIS A 58 -5.40 -3.19 7.37
N ALA A 59 -5.59 -3.41 6.07
CA ALA A 59 -5.56 -2.35 5.06
C ALA A 59 -6.61 -1.29 5.32
N GLN A 60 -7.83 -1.70 5.69
CA GLN A 60 -8.91 -0.78 6.03
C GLN A 60 -8.57 0.06 7.26
N ALA A 61 -7.96 -0.53 8.30
CA ALA A 61 -7.50 0.20 9.48
C ALA A 61 -6.42 1.24 9.13
N LEU A 62 -5.48 0.91 8.25
CA LEU A 62 -4.42 1.82 7.79
C LEU A 62 -4.95 2.97 6.91
N LEU A 63 -6.00 2.73 6.13
CA LEU A 63 -6.63 3.72 5.27
C LEU A 63 -7.61 4.64 6.00
N ARG A 64 -8.08 4.25 7.19
CA ARG A 64 -8.89 5.14 8.00
C ARG A 64 -8.02 6.33 8.40
N PRO A 65 -8.51 7.58 8.24
CA PRO A 65 -7.80 8.73 8.74
C PRO A 65 -7.66 8.59 10.25
N ALA A 66 -6.47 8.17 10.70
CA ALA A 66 -6.11 8.26 12.10
C ALA A 66 -5.96 9.76 12.38
N LEU A 67 -7.01 10.37 12.94
CA LEU A 67 -7.08 11.75 13.41
C LEU A 67 -5.98 12.13 14.44
N ARG A 68 -4.99 11.26 14.71
CA ARG A 68 -4.00 11.44 15.77
C ARG A 68 -2.53 11.26 15.41
N ASP A 69 -2.16 10.55 14.34
CA ASP A 69 -0.75 10.22 14.13
C ASP A 69 -0.32 10.30 12.66
N ALA A 70 -0.34 11.52 12.12
CA ALA A 70 0.51 11.81 10.96
C ALA A 70 1.98 11.60 11.38
N PRO A 71 2.83 11.02 10.52
CA PRO A 71 4.24 10.86 10.82
C PRO A 71 4.85 12.23 11.17
N ARG A 72 5.46 12.32 12.36
CA ARG A 72 6.01 13.56 12.94
C ARG A 72 7.48 13.71 12.63
N SER A 73 8.11 12.66 12.11
CA SER A 73 9.51 12.66 11.68
C SER A 73 9.69 11.98 10.33
N HIS A 74 10.83 12.26 9.68
CA HIS A 74 11.23 11.62 8.42
C HIS A 74 11.35 10.10 8.57
N TYR A 75 11.89 9.63 9.70
CA TYR A 75 11.98 8.21 10.01
C TYR A 75 10.59 7.57 10.16
N GLU A 76 9.67 8.20 10.87
CA GLU A 76 8.29 7.71 10.99
C GLU A 76 7.57 7.67 9.65
N LEU A 77 7.79 8.67 8.78
CA LEU A 77 7.23 8.67 7.43
C LEU A 77 7.79 7.50 6.61
N TRP A 78 9.08 7.21 6.73
CA TRP A 78 9.69 6.07 6.06
C TRP A 78 9.14 4.74 6.58
N GLN A 79 9.04 4.55 7.91
CA GLN A 79 8.43 3.37 8.52
C GLN A 79 6.97 3.20 8.09
N HIS A 80 6.20 4.28 8.09
CA HIS A 80 4.81 4.28 7.62
C HIS A 80 4.72 3.83 6.15
N THR A 81 5.61 4.33 5.29
CA THR A 81 5.69 3.93 3.88
C THR A 81 6.00 2.43 3.73
N LEU A 82 6.91 1.87 4.54
CA LEU A 82 7.21 0.44 4.57
C LEU A 82 5.99 -0.39 4.96
N ILE A 83 5.25 0.04 5.99
CA ILE A 83 4.02 -0.64 6.45
C ILE A 83 2.97 -0.68 5.35
N LEU A 84 2.71 0.47 4.71
CA LEU A 84 1.78 0.55 3.58
C LEU A 84 2.21 -0.34 2.42
N ALA A 85 3.51 -0.40 2.09
CA ALA A 85 4.03 -1.24 1.03
C ALA A 85 3.84 -2.74 1.31
N ARG A 86 4.07 -3.19 2.56
CA ARG A 86 3.79 -4.58 2.97
C ARG A 86 2.31 -4.90 2.84
N CYS A 87 1.44 -3.99 3.29
CA CYS A 87 0.01 -4.20 3.23
C CYS A 87 -0.51 -4.25 1.78
N ALA A 88 -0.05 -3.33 0.93
CA ALA A 88 -0.35 -3.34 -0.50
C ALA A 88 0.11 -4.62 -1.19
N GLN A 89 1.30 -5.14 -0.85
CA GLN A 89 1.80 -6.42 -1.36
C GLN A 89 0.90 -7.58 -0.94
N ALA A 90 0.50 -7.66 0.33
CA ALA A 90 -0.41 -8.71 0.81
C ALA A 90 -1.76 -8.68 0.08
N LEU A 91 -2.33 -7.50 -0.17
CA LEU A 91 -3.56 -7.38 -0.96
C LEU A 91 -3.33 -7.85 -2.40
N LEU A 92 -2.21 -7.46 -3.03
CA LEU A 92 -1.88 -7.91 -4.39
C LEU A 92 -1.81 -9.43 -4.49
N ASP A 93 -1.16 -10.10 -3.55
CA ASP A 93 -1.00 -11.55 -3.57
C ASP A 93 -2.37 -12.25 -3.44
N LEU A 94 -3.25 -11.77 -2.56
CA LEU A 94 -4.62 -12.29 -2.43
C LEU A 94 -5.47 -12.07 -3.69
N THR A 95 -5.31 -10.94 -4.38
CA THR A 95 -5.99 -10.70 -5.66
C THR A 95 -5.50 -11.59 -6.79
N ARG A 96 -4.30 -12.17 -6.68
CA ARG A 96 -3.75 -13.14 -7.64
C ARG A 96 -4.25 -14.55 -7.34
N GLU A 97 -4.23 -14.96 -6.08
CA GLU A 97 -4.74 -16.27 -5.64
C GLU A 97 -6.22 -16.45 -5.98
N SER A 98 -7.02 -15.38 -5.89
CA SER A 98 -8.44 -15.39 -6.27
C SER A 98 -8.68 -15.51 -7.79
N ARG A 99 -7.63 -15.48 -8.62
CA ARG A 99 -7.70 -15.56 -10.09
C ARG A 99 -7.15 -16.87 -10.66
N THR A 100 -6.60 -17.75 -9.83
CA THR A 100 -6.23 -19.11 -10.22
C THR A 100 -7.43 -20.04 -10.05
N PRO A 101 -8.02 -20.58 -11.15
CA PRO A 101 -9.12 -21.55 -11.10
C PRO A 101 -8.67 -22.92 -10.61
#